data_AF-A0A2E7E541-F1
#
_entry.id   AF-A0A2E7E541-F1
#
_cell.length_a   1.000
_cell.length_b   1.000
_cell.length_c   1.000
_cell.angle_alpha   90.00
_cell.angle_beta   90.00
_cell.angle_gamma   90.00
#
_symmetry.space_group_name_H-M   'P 1'
#
loop_
_entity.id
_entity.type
_entity.pdbx_description
1 polymer ?
#
loop_
_entity_poly.entity_id
_entity_poly.type
_entity_poly.pdbx_seq_one_letter_code
_entity_poly.pdbx_strand_id
1 'polypeptide(L)'
;MSDSVSTTATIKAAEELLLHHFRTQPFHNLNLLYNDGEPSGLPGGTCSDKTLSYLADAKAQGLNAHLHTAFIGGQDIHRLVRLHINGATYFADVGNGWPAIKLIPASRNIEYACFGMSYRTEIDTDWVRVFHQCQGKESLQMEIKLQPRSEEDILQDIHARYSSGIQYPFSNSVRFSAIVENRFLFLRGESLQIYGEEHSKVIEGISAESISDVLEQHFELSHQVLLTKALSSEYRLQAD
;
A
#
# COMPACT_ATOMS: atom_id res chain seq x y z
N MET A 1 -34.42 -3.22 -8.73
CA MET A 1 -33.44 -2.91 -9.80
C MET A 1 -32.66 -1.61 -9.54
N SER A 2 -33.11 -0.69 -8.67
CA SER A 2 -32.38 0.53 -8.28
C SER A 2 -31.15 0.25 -7.39
N ASP A 3 -31.26 -0.71 -6.48
CA ASP A 3 -30.26 -0.88 -5.40
C ASP A 3 -28.98 -1.56 -5.88
N SER A 4 -29.07 -2.44 -6.89
CA SER A 4 -27.91 -3.11 -7.48
C SER A 4 -27.04 -2.15 -8.32
N VAL A 5 -27.67 -1.19 -8.99
CA VAL A 5 -26.98 -0.14 -9.75
C VAL A 5 -26.25 0.81 -8.80
N SER A 6 -26.89 1.20 -7.69
CA SER A 6 -26.28 1.98 -6.61
C SER A 6 -25.08 1.26 -5.97
N THR A 7 -25.23 -0.03 -5.64
CA THR A 7 -24.13 -0.85 -5.07
C THR A 7 -22.89 -0.88 -5.96
N THR A 8 -23.10 -1.16 -7.25
CA THR A 8 -22.00 -1.29 -8.22
C THR A 8 -21.28 0.04 -8.41
N ALA A 9 -22.02 1.16 -8.43
CA ALA A 9 -21.44 2.49 -8.53
C ALA A 9 -20.60 2.83 -7.29
N THR A 10 -21.08 2.53 -6.07
CA THR A 10 -20.31 2.79 -4.84
C THR A 10 -19.04 1.97 -4.76
N ILE A 11 -19.07 0.68 -5.15
CA ILE A 11 -17.86 -0.15 -5.22
C ILE A 11 -16.86 0.46 -6.21
N LYS A 12 -17.31 0.82 -7.42
CA LYS A 12 -16.45 1.45 -8.42
C LYS A 12 -15.82 2.75 -7.92
N ALA A 13 -16.60 3.63 -7.28
CA ALA A 13 -16.09 4.87 -6.73
C ALA A 13 -15.00 4.62 -5.66
N ALA A 14 -15.20 3.64 -4.78
CA ALA A 14 -14.21 3.27 -3.77
C ALA A 14 -12.94 2.65 -4.38
N GLU A 15 -13.07 1.85 -5.45
CA GLU A 15 -11.93 1.31 -6.22
C GLU A 15 -11.19 2.40 -7.02
N GLU A 16 -11.92 3.36 -7.59
CA GLU A 16 -11.36 4.53 -8.28
C GLU A 16 -10.57 5.41 -7.32
N LEU A 17 -11.10 5.65 -6.11
CA LEU A 17 -10.35 6.31 -5.04
C LEU A 17 -9.08 5.52 -4.71
N LEU A 18 -9.18 4.20 -4.57
CA LEU A 18 -8.03 3.37 -4.21
C LEU A 18 -6.94 3.43 -5.29
N LEU A 19 -7.33 3.36 -6.57
CA LEU A 19 -6.44 3.55 -7.71
C LEU A 19 -5.82 4.96 -7.72
N HIS A 20 -6.60 5.99 -7.37
CA HIS A 20 -6.09 7.36 -7.24
C HIS A 20 -4.96 7.43 -6.20
N HIS A 21 -5.14 6.85 -5.01
CA HIS A 21 -4.07 6.80 -3.99
C HIS A 21 -2.83 6.05 -4.47
N PHE A 22 -2.95 4.97 -5.25
CA PHE A 22 -1.78 4.29 -5.81
C PHE A 22 -1.00 5.16 -6.82
N ARG A 23 -1.67 6.13 -7.46
CA ARG A 23 -1.07 7.06 -8.43
C ARG A 23 -0.48 8.31 -7.78
N THR A 24 -1.11 8.83 -6.72
CA THR A 24 -0.76 10.14 -6.15
C THR A 24 -0.06 10.05 -4.80
N GLN A 25 -0.12 8.90 -4.13
CA GLN A 25 0.46 8.69 -2.81
C GLN A 25 1.29 7.39 -2.81
N PRO A 26 2.57 7.42 -3.18
CA PRO A 26 3.39 6.22 -3.24
C PRO A 26 3.46 5.46 -1.91
N PHE A 27 3.57 4.14 -1.98
CA PHE A 27 4.03 3.36 -0.82
C PHE A 27 5.52 3.57 -0.65
N HIS A 28 5.97 3.95 0.53
CA HIS A 28 7.39 4.06 0.82
C HIS A 28 7.74 3.97 2.31
N ASN A 29 8.98 3.57 2.59
CA ASN A 29 9.55 3.54 3.94
C ASN A 29 10.62 4.63 4.17
N LEU A 30 10.72 5.63 3.29
CA LEU A 30 11.75 6.67 3.38
C LEU A 30 11.75 7.44 4.71
N ASN A 31 10.58 7.69 5.30
CA ASN A 31 10.48 8.36 6.60
C ASN A 31 11.17 7.54 7.70
N LEU A 32 11.02 6.21 7.68
CA LEU A 32 11.68 5.31 8.62
C LEU A 32 13.20 5.27 8.39
N LEU A 33 13.64 5.20 7.14
CA LEU A 33 15.06 5.02 6.83
C LEU A 33 15.90 6.29 6.97
N TYR A 34 15.29 7.46 6.71
CA TYR A 34 16.04 8.70 6.50
C TYR A 34 15.50 9.91 7.27
N ASN A 35 14.44 9.76 8.05
CA ASN A 35 13.83 10.87 8.77
C ASN A 35 13.36 10.49 10.18
N ASP A 36 13.95 9.46 10.79
CA ASP A 36 13.62 8.99 12.15
C ASP A 36 12.12 8.73 12.39
N GLY A 37 11.39 8.38 11.34
CA GLY A 37 9.94 8.16 11.36
C GLY A 37 9.09 9.43 11.18
N GLU A 38 9.70 10.61 11.13
CA GLU A 38 9.01 11.88 10.91
C GLU A 38 8.52 12.02 9.46
N PRO A 39 7.43 12.76 9.20
CA PRO A 39 6.95 13.00 7.84
C PRO A 39 7.96 13.81 7.02
N SER A 40 8.39 13.28 5.88
CA SER A 40 9.24 13.99 4.92
C SER A 40 8.48 14.97 4.03
N GLY A 41 7.15 15.13 4.16
CA GLY A 41 6.37 15.95 3.23
C GLY A 41 6.16 15.34 1.84
N LEU A 42 6.82 14.23 1.52
CA LEU A 42 6.46 13.36 0.40
C LEU A 42 5.08 12.73 0.68
N PRO A 43 4.13 12.77 -0.27
CA PRO A 43 2.83 12.14 -0.08
C PRO A 43 2.97 10.61 0.00
N GLY A 44 2.07 9.97 0.74
CA GLY A 44 2.07 8.53 0.96
C GLY A 44 2.88 8.11 2.17
N GLY A 45 3.49 6.93 2.08
CA GLY A 45 4.23 6.32 3.19
C GLY A 45 3.97 4.83 3.33
N THR A 46 4.04 4.31 4.55
CA THR A 46 3.82 2.89 4.86
C THR A 46 2.34 2.51 4.75
N CYS A 47 2.00 1.24 5.04
CA CYS A 47 0.61 0.79 5.04
C CYS A 47 -0.27 1.64 5.97
N SER A 48 0.26 2.05 7.12
CA SER A 48 -0.44 2.88 8.10
C SER A 48 -0.75 4.27 7.53
N ASP A 49 0.24 4.94 6.95
CA ASP A 49 0.09 6.30 6.43
C ASP A 49 -0.95 6.34 5.29
N LYS A 50 -0.82 5.39 4.35
CA LYS A 50 -1.74 5.28 3.21
C LYS A 50 -3.15 4.87 3.63
N THR A 51 -3.30 3.97 4.60
CA THR A 51 -4.60 3.56 5.13
C THR A 51 -5.32 4.74 5.77
N LEU A 52 -4.63 5.54 6.58
CA LEU A 52 -5.23 6.72 7.21
C LEU A 52 -5.66 7.77 6.17
N SER A 53 -4.86 8.00 5.13
CA SER A 53 -5.26 8.92 4.06
C SER A 53 -6.49 8.42 3.30
N TYR A 54 -6.52 7.15 2.88
CA TYR A 54 -7.69 6.59 2.19
C TYR A 54 -8.93 6.60 3.08
N LEU A 55 -8.79 6.29 4.37
CA LEU A 55 -9.88 6.34 5.34
C LEU A 55 -10.50 7.73 5.42
N ALA A 56 -9.67 8.77 5.49
CA ALA A 56 -10.11 10.16 5.55
C ALA A 56 -10.87 10.54 4.26
N ASP A 57 -10.32 10.22 3.09
CA ASP A 57 -10.93 10.55 1.80
C ASP A 57 -12.23 9.77 1.55
N ALA A 58 -12.27 8.49 1.93
CA ALA A 58 -13.48 7.67 1.87
C ALA A 58 -14.59 8.23 2.75
N LYS A 59 -14.27 8.63 4.00
CA LYS A 59 -15.24 9.27 4.90
C LYS A 59 -15.70 10.62 4.36
N ALA A 60 -14.81 11.41 3.77
CA ALA A 60 -15.17 12.69 3.14
C ALA A 60 -16.12 12.53 1.94
N GLN A 61 -16.03 11.40 1.22
CA GLN A 61 -16.98 11.02 0.17
C GLN A 61 -18.29 10.40 0.72
N GLY A 62 -18.48 10.37 2.03
CA GLY A 62 -19.68 9.83 2.67
C GLY A 62 -19.73 8.30 2.74
N LEU A 63 -18.61 7.61 2.48
CA LEU A 63 -18.55 6.16 2.62
C LEU A 63 -18.54 5.75 4.10
N ASN A 64 -19.24 4.66 4.40
CA ASN A 64 -19.18 4.04 5.71
C ASN A 64 -17.86 3.25 5.84
N ALA A 65 -16.81 3.94 6.29
CA ALA A 65 -15.43 3.47 6.29
C ALA A 65 -14.84 3.43 7.71
N HIS A 66 -14.08 2.37 7.98
CA HIS A 66 -13.53 2.04 9.29
C HIS A 66 -12.10 1.57 9.20
N LEU A 67 -11.32 1.78 10.25
CA LEU A 67 -9.96 1.25 10.35
C LEU A 67 -10.00 -0.26 10.63
N HIS A 68 -9.14 -1.04 9.97
CA HIS A 68 -9.04 -2.49 10.15
C HIS A 68 -7.58 -2.95 10.01
N THR A 69 -7.35 -4.22 10.33
CA THR A 69 -6.00 -4.80 10.35
C THR A 69 -5.92 -6.16 9.67
N ALA A 70 -4.73 -6.53 9.24
CA ALA A 70 -4.42 -7.82 8.64
C ALA A 70 -3.05 -8.34 9.09
N PHE A 71 -2.89 -9.64 8.88
CA PHE A 71 -1.71 -10.39 9.24
C PHE A 71 -0.83 -10.59 8.01
N ILE A 72 0.47 -10.32 8.15
CA ILE A 72 1.49 -10.67 7.15
C ILE A 72 2.51 -11.56 7.87
N GLY A 73 2.75 -12.77 7.35
CA GLY A 73 3.65 -13.73 7.98
C GLY A 73 3.24 -14.11 9.41
N GLY A 74 1.93 -14.12 9.69
CA GLY A 74 1.37 -14.42 11.02
C GLY A 74 1.44 -13.27 12.04
N GLN A 75 1.87 -12.07 11.64
CA GLN A 75 1.95 -10.90 12.53
C GLN A 75 0.92 -9.84 12.17
N ASP A 76 0.25 -9.28 13.18
CA ASP A 76 -0.79 -8.25 13.03
C ASP A 76 -0.19 -6.84 12.76
N ILE A 77 0.46 -6.69 11.61
CA ILE A 77 1.28 -5.52 11.27
C ILE A 77 0.81 -4.78 10.02
N HIS A 78 -0.25 -5.25 9.36
CA HIS A 78 -0.77 -4.62 8.15
C HIS A 78 -2.07 -3.88 8.42
N ARG A 79 -2.27 -2.73 7.78
CA ARG A 79 -3.43 -1.85 7.99
C ARG A 79 -4.20 -1.70 6.70
N LEU A 80 -5.52 -1.64 6.83
CA LEU A 80 -6.46 -1.52 5.72
C LEU A 80 -7.73 -0.80 6.16
N VAL A 81 -8.56 -0.41 5.19
CA VAL A 81 -9.88 0.18 5.46
C VAL A 81 -10.97 -0.85 5.24
N ARG A 82 -11.87 -0.98 6.21
CA ARG A 82 -13.10 -1.76 6.09
C ARG A 82 -14.24 -0.85 5.67
N LEU A 83 -14.94 -1.21 4.60
CA LEU A 83 -16.08 -0.48 4.04
C LEU A 83 -17.36 -1.28 4.22
N HIS A 84 -18.44 -0.62 4.60
CA HIS A 84 -19.79 -1.18 4.59
C HIS A 84 -20.58 -0.59 3.42
N ILE A 85 -20.84 -1.42 2.41
CA ILE A 85 -21.56 -1.02 1.19
C ILE A 85 -22.78 -1.92 1.04
N ASN A 86 -23.97 -1.34 1.22
CA ASN A 86 -25.27 -2.02 1.10
C ASN A 86 -25.35 -3.33 1.91
N GLY A 87 -24.93 -3.27 3.17
CA GLY A 87 -24.97 -4.41 4.09
C GLY A 87 -23.86 -5.44 3.91
N ALA A 88 -23.03 -5.31 2.87
CA ALA A 88 -21.84 -6.14 2.67
C ALA A 88 -20.57 -5.43 3.16
N THR A 89 -19.62 -6.24 3.62
CA THR A 89 -18.30 -5.76 4.08
C THR A 89 -17.27 -5.98 2.98
N TYR A 90 -16.46 -4.94 2.77
CA TYR A 90 -15.34 -4.93 1.84
C TYR A 90 -14.09 -4.41 2.55
N PHE A 91 -12.93 -4.80 2.04
CA PHE A 91 -11.63 -4.34 2.52
C PHE A 91 -10.88 -3.66 1.39
N ALA A 92 -10.37 -2.46 1.66
CA ALA A 92 -9.56 -1.65 0.77
C ALA A 92 -8.11 -1.69 1.27
N ASP A 93 -7.26 -2.40 0.55
CA ASP A 93 -5.83 -2.48 0.84
C ASP A 93 -5.04 -1.53 -0.06
N VAL A 94 -5.01 -0.27 0.35
CA VAL A 94 -4.25 0.77 -0.33
C VAL A 94 -2.75 0.68 -0.02
N GLY A 95 -2.37 0.00 1.08
CA GLY A 95 -1.07 0.10 1.73
C GLY A 95 -0.12 -1.08 1.56
N ASN A 96 -0.49 -2.10 0.78
CA ASN A 96 0.27 -3.35 0.64
C ASN A 96 1.69 -3.19 0.08
N GLY A 97 1.92 -2.12 -0.70
CA GLY A 97 3.10 -1.96 -1.52
C GLY A 97 3.03 -2.68 -2.87
N TRP A 98 2.03 -3.53 -3.09
CA TRP A 98 1.63 -4.09 -4.39
C TRP A 98 0.28 -3.49 -4.85
N PRO A 99 -0.05 -3.47 -6.16
CA PRO A 99 -1.22 -2.76 -6.68
C PRO A 99 -2.52 -3.56 -6.49
N ALA A 100 -2.98 -3.70 -5.25
CA ALA A 100 -4.24 -4.35 -4.89
C ALA A 100 -5.47 -3.46 -5.25
N ILE A 101 -5.70 -3.23 -6.54
CA ILE A 101 -6.61 -2.18 -7.07
C ILE A 101 -8.11 -2.49 -6.98
N LYS A 102 -8.50 -3.56 -6.27
CA LYS A 102 -9.90 -3.99 -6.12
C LYS A 102 -10.28 -4.10 -4.67
N LEU A 103 -11.55 -3.82 -4.37
CA LEU A 103 -12.09 -4.11 -3.04
C LEU A 103 -12.14 -5.62 -2.82
N ILE A 104 -11.72 -6.06 -1.64
CA ILE A 104 -11.76 -7.46 -1.22
C ILE A 104 -13.05 -7.68 -0.41
N PRO A 105 -14.06 -8.38 -0.95
CA PRO A 105 -15.28 -8.67 -0.21
C PRO A 105 -15.04 -9.70 0.91
N ALA A 106 -15.76 -9.55 2.01
CA ALA A 106 -15.68 -10.45 3.17
C ALA A 106 -16.45 -11.77 3.01
N SER A 107 -17.30 -11.90 1.98
CA SER A 107 -18.29 -12.99 1.87
C SER A 107 -18.24 -13.76 0.56
N ARG A 108 -17.36 -13.40 -0.38
CA ARG A 108 -17.21 -14.11 -1.66
C ARG A 108 -15.77 -14.06 -2.13
N ASN A 109 -15.30 -15.11 -2.77
CA ASN A 109 -13.98 -15.08 -3.38
C ASN A 109 -13.97 -14.09 -4.56
N ILE A 110 -12.82 -13.48 -4.79
CA ILE A 110 -12.54 -12.71 -6.01
C ILE A 110 -11.31 -13.27 -6.70
N GLU A 111 -11.22 -13.01 -8.00
CA GLU A 111 -10.03 -13.21 -8.80
C GLU A 111 -9.94 -12.07 -9.82
N TYR A 112 -8.77 -11.45 -9.95
CA TYR A 112 -8.51 -10.43 -10.95
C TYR A 112 -7.02 -10.35 -11.28
N ALA A 113 -6.70 -9.68 -12.38
CA ALA A 113 -5.33 -9.39 -12.77
C ALA A 113 -5.15 -7.89 -13.05
N CYS A 114 -3.93 -7.41 -12.83
CA CYS A 114 -3.48 -6.07 -13.20
C CYS A 114 -1.94 -6.07 -13.34
N PHE A 115 -1.42 -5.34 -14.32
CA PHE A 115 0.03 -5.17 -14.52
C PHE A 115 0.80 -6.51 -14.56
N GLY A 116 0.23 -7.53 -15.22
CA GLY A 116 0.87 -8.86 -15.31
C GLY A 116 0.92 -9.65 -13.99
N MET A 117 0.21 -9.19 -12.96
CA MET A 117 0.04 -9.84 -11.66
C MET A 117 -1.41 -10.29 -11.50
N SER A 118 -1.65 -11.32 -10.70
CA SER A 118 -3.01 -11.74 -10.34
C SER A 118 -3.21 -11.87 -8.85
N TYR A 119 -4.45 -11.66 -8.43
CA TYR A 119 -4.89 -11.75 -7.05
C TYR A 119 -6.09 -12.66 -6.98
N ARG A 120 -6.15 -13.46 -5.92
CA ARG A 120 -7.36 -14.21 -5.58
C ARG A 120 -7.56 -14.26 -4.07
N THR A 121 -8.78 -14.58 -3.65
CA THR A 121 -9.07 -14.81 -2.24
C THR A 121 -9.65 -16.17 -1.94
N GLU A 122 -9.37 -16.66 -0.74
CA GLU A 122 -10.07 -17.77 -0.11
C GLU A 122 -10.69 -17.28 1.19
N ILE A 123 -11.95 -17.64 1.44
CA ILE A 123 -12.70 -17.17 2.59
C ILE A 123 -13.22 -18.36 3.39
N ASP A 124 -13.00 -18.32 4.70
CA ASP A 124 -13.60 -19.23 5.66
C ASP A 124 -14.43 -18.46 6.71
N THR A 125 -14.77 -19.11 7.82
CA THR A 125 -15.61 -18.53 8.88
C THR A 125 -14.98 -17.33 9.58
N ASP A 126 -13.65 -17.25 9.61
CA ASP A 126 -12.89 -16.30 10.43
C ASP A 126 -11.97 -15.42 9.61
N TRP A 127 -11.58 -15.86 8.41
CA TRP A 127 -10.50 -15.27 7.63
C TRP A 127 -10.85 -15.06 6.16
N VAL A 128 -10.31 -13.96 5.61
CA VAL A 128 -10.07 -13.80 4.19
C VAL A 128 -8.56 -13.92 3.94
N ARG A 129 -8.15 -14.92 3.17
CA ARG A 129 -6.76 -15.09 2.73
C ARG A 129 -6.60 -14.49 1.35
N VAL A 130 -5.61 -13.63 1.19
CA VAL A 130 -5.32 -12.95 -0.08
C VAL A 130 -4.04 -13.51 -0.65
N PHE A 131 -4.16 -14.07 -1.85
CA PHE A 131 -3.04 -14.62 -2.61
C PHE A 131 -2.67 -13.64 -3.71
N HIS A 132 -1.37 -13.46 -3.90
CA HIS A 132 -0.79 -12.65 -4.96
C HIS A 132 0.15 -13.53 -5.78
N GLN A 133 -0.06 -13.54 -7.09
CA GLN A 133 0.82 -14.17 -8.06
C GLN A 133 1.54 -13.11 -8.88
N CYS A 134 2.86 -13.21 -8.91
CA CYS A 134 3.72 -12.38 -9.73
C CYS A 134 4.80 -13.27 -10.37
N GLN A 135 5.06 -13.07 -11.67
CA GLN A 135 6.04 -13.85 -12.44
C GLN A 135 5.83 -15.38 -12.31
N GLY A 136 4.57 -15.82 -12.34
CA GLY A 136 4.21 -17.24 -12.26
C GLY A 136 4.37 -17.88 -10.87
N LYS A 137 4.72 -17.11 -9.84
CA LYS A 137 4.81 -17.58 -8.46
C LYS A 137 3.69 -16.98 -7.62
N GLU A 138 2.82 -17.84 -7.12
CA GLU A 138 1.80 -17.47 -6.14
C GLU A 138 2.36 -17.52 -4.72
N SER A 139 1.90 -16.58 -3.89
CA SER A 139 2.19 -16.53 -2.45
C SER A 139 1.00 -16.01 -1.67
N LEU A 140 0.83 -16.51 -0.43
CA LEU A 140 -0.07 -15.89 0.54
C LEU A 140 0.50 -14.52 0.91
N GLN A 141 -0.22 -13.46 0.55
CA GLN A 141 0.21 -12.08 0.77
C GLN A 141 -0.19 -11.59 2.16
N MET A 142 -1.45 -11.84 2.55
CA MET A 142 -1.98 -11.46 3.86
C MET A 142 -3.22 -12.26 4.24
N GLU A 143 -3.56 -12.20 5.53
CA GLU A 143 -4.77 -12.77 6.09
C GLU A 143 -5.56 -11.70 6.86
N ILE A 144 -6.82 -11.48 6.51
CA ILE A 144 -7.70 -10.50 7.14
C ILE A 144 -8.66 -11.25 8.06
N LYS A 145 -8.64 -10.93 9.35
CA LYS A 145 -9.63 -11.46 10.28
C LYS A 145 -10.97 -10.75 10.08
N LEU A 146 -12.06 -11.50 9.97
CA LEU A 146 -13.41 -10.96 9.75
C LEU A 146 -13.91 -10.18 10.97
N GLN A 147 -13.57 -10.66 12.17
CA GLN A 147 -13.85 -9.96 13.43
C GLN A 147 -12.95 -8.72 13.54
N PRO A 148 -13.50 -7.50 13.63
CA PRO A 148 -12.72 -6.28 13.79
C PRO A 148 -12.09 -6.18 15.18
N ARG A 149 -10.94 -5.51 15.24
CA ARG A 149 -10.39 -4.93 16.46
C ARG A 149 -10.99 -3.55 16.71
N SER A 150 -10.77 -3.01 17.90
CA SER A 150 -11.08 -1.61 18.20
C SER A 150 -10.26 -0.68 17.29
N GLU A 151 -10.90 0.34 16.70
CA GLU A 151 -10.17 1.35 15.91
C GLU A 151 -9.13 2.08 16.78
N GLU A 152 -9.44 2.29 18.06
CA GLU A 152 -8.52 2.95 19.01
C GLU A 152 -7.24 2.15 19.21
N ASP A 153 -7.35 0.83 19.38
CA ASP A 153 -6.18 -0.04 19.55
C ASP A 153 -5.32 -0.03 18.28
N ILE A 154 -5.95 -0.06 17.11
CA ILE A 154 -5.23 -0.01 15.84
C ILE A 154 -4.53 1.34 15.65
N LEU A 155 -5.19 2.44 16.02
CA LEU A 155 -4.58 3.78 16.00
C LEU A 155 -3.38 3.87 16.95
N GLN A 156 -3.50 3.32 18.16
CA GLN A 156 -2.37 3.23 19.09
C GLN A 156 -1.18 2.47 18.49
N ASP A 157 -1.43 1.31 17.85
CA ASP A 157 -0.39 0.55 17.18
C ASP A 157 0.27 1.37 16.04
N ILE A 158 -0.53 2.14 15.29
CA ILE A 158 -0.01 3.02 14.23
C ILE A 158 0.89 4.10 14.83
N HIS A 159 0.48 4.75 15.93
CA HIS A 159 1.29 5.78 16.57
C HIS A 159 2.58 5.22 17.16
N ALA A 160 2.56 3.99 17.70
CA ALA A 160 3.72 3.32 18.26
C ALA A 160 4.61 2.61 17.21
N ARG A 161 4.29 2.69 15.91
CA ARG A 161 4.92 1.83 14.88
C ARG A 161 6.44 1.92 14.83
N TYR A 162 7.03 3.10 15.08
CA TYR A 162 8.49 3.29 15.05
C TYR A 162 9.17 3.17 16.41
N SER A 163 8.41 3.08 17.52
CA SER A 163 8.94 3.00 18.88
C SER A 163 8.65 1.67 19.60
N SER A 164 7.81 0.82 19.00
CA SER A 164 7.36 -0.46 19.57
C SER A 164 8.40 -1.58 19.56
N GLY A 165 9.53 -1.39 18.86
CA GLY A 165 10.54 -2.44 18.67
C GLY A 165 10.15 -3.53 17.65
N ILE A 166 9.01 -3.38 16.96
CA ILE A 166 8.60 -4.26 15.87
C ILE A 166 9.58 -4.08 14.69
N GLN A 167 10.18 -5.18 14.23
CA GLN A 167 10.96 -5.20 13.00
C GLN A 167 10.03 -5.42 11.80
N TYR A 168 9.87 -4.40 10.97
CA TYR A 168 9.07 -4.50 9.76
C TYR A 168 9.86 -5.15 8.62
N PRO A 169 9.21 -5.85 7.68
CA PRO A 169 9.87 -6.44 6.50
C PRO A 169 10.61 -5.43 5.61
N PHE A 170 10.35 -4.13 5.82
CA PHE A 170 10.93 -3.01 5.10
C PHE A 170 11.93 -2.20 5.96
N SER A 171 12.34 -2.65 7.14
CA SER A 171 13.20 -1.82 8.02
C SER A 171 14.64 -1.62 7.51
N ASN A 172 15.14 -2.46 6.62
CA ASN A 172 16.59 -2.50 6.30
C ASN A 172 16.95 -2.17 4.85
N SER A 173 15.98 -1.82 4.01
CA SER A 173 16.25 -1.46 2.60
C SER A 173 15.09 -0.65 2.03
N VAL A 174 15.39 0.20 1.06
CA VAL A 174 14.37 1.05 0.42
C VAL A 174 13.24 0.21 -0.17
N ARG A 175 12.02 0.68 0.07
CA ARG A 175 10.81 0.27 -0.61
C ARG A 175 10.14 1.53 -1.13
N PHE A 176 9.84 1.53 -2.42
CA PHE A 176 9.09 2.60 -3.05
C PHE A 176 8.23 2.02 -4.15
N SER A 177 6.92 2.20 -4.11
CA SER A 177 6.06 1.76 -5.19
C SER A 177 4.90 2.70 -5.48
N ALA A 178 4.54 2.77 -6.75
CA ALA A 178 3.46 3.58 -7.26
C ALA A 178 2.96 3.03 -8.59
N ILE A 179 1.78 3.48 -8.99
CA ILE A 179 1.31 3.34 -10.37
C ILE A 179 1.66 4.64 -11.10
N VAL A 180 2.49 4.54 -12.13
CA VAL A 180 2.88 5.66 -12.99
C VAL A 180 2.36 5.36 -14.38
N GLU A 181 1.49 6.23 -14.88
CA GLU A 181 0.72 6.02 -16.11
C GLU A 181 -0.07 4.69 -16.06
N ASN A 182 0.35 3.69 -16.87
CA ASN A 182 -0.21 2.35 -16.97
C ASN A 182 0.80 1.27 -16.54
N ARG A 183 1.75 1.62 -15.68
CA ARG A 183 2.75 0.69 -15.16
C ARG A 183 2.76 0.74 -13.64
N PHE A 184 2.99 -0.41 -13.04
CA PHE A 184 3.31 -0.51 -11.62
C PHE A 184 4.83 -0.57 -11.45
N LEU A 185 5.37 0.35 -10.67
CA LEU A 185 6.81 0.45 -10.40
C LEU A 185 7.07 0.10 -8.94
N PHE A 186 8.10 -0.70 -8.70
CA PHE A 186 8.52 -1.10 -7.36
C PHE A 186 10.04 -1.08 -7.23
N LEU A 187 10.56 -0.05 -6.59
CA LEU A 187 11.94 0.01 -6.11
C LEU A 187 12.06 -0.79 -4.81
N ARG A 188 12.89 -1.81 -4.84
CA ARG A 188 13.15 -2.73 -3.74
C ARG A 188 14.65 -2.90 -3.56
N GLY A 189 15.21 -2.19 -2.56
CA GLY A 189 16.66 -2.13 -2.35
C GLY A 189 17.34 -1.54 -3.59
N GLU A 190 18.20 -2.34 -4.22
CA GLU A 190 19.01 -1.95 -5.37
C GLU A 190 18.36 -2.30 -6.72
N SER A 191 17.08 -2.72 -6.71
CA SER A 191 16.37 -3.16 -7.90
C SER A 191 15.10 -2.34 -8.13
N LEU A 192 14.90 -1.82 -9.34
CA LEU A 192 13.63 -1.24 -9.78
C LEU A 192 12.93 -2.22 -10.71
N GLN A 193 11.77 -2.69 -10.28
CA GLN A 193 10.91 -3.58 -11.05
C GLN A 193 9.78 -2.77 -11.66
N ILE A 194 9.57 -2.92 -12.97
CA ILE A 194 8.57 -2.20 -13.76
C ILE A 194 7.64 -3.24 -14.40
N TYR A 195 6.37 -3.18 -14.05
CA TYR A 195 5.35 -4.13 -14.47
C TYR A 195 4.31 -3.43 -15.35
N GLY A 196 4.08 -3.98 -16.54
CA GLY A 196 2.94 -3.70 -17.42
C GLY A 196 2.11 -4.96 -17.63
N GLU A 197 1.03 -4.86 -18.41
CA GLU A 197 0.11 -6.01 -18.61
C GLU A 197 0.78 -7.24 -19.23
N GLU A 198 1.66 -7.04 -20.21
CA GLU A 198 2.29 -8.14 -20.97
C GLU A 198 3.81 -8.25 -20.75
N HIS A 199 4.42 -7.22 -20.17
CA HIS A 199 5.87 -7.13 -20.05
C HIS A 199 6.29 -6.66 -18.66
N SER A 200 7.38 -7.23 -18.18
CA SER A 200 8.08 -6.76 -16.99
C SER A 200 9.54 -6.46 -17.31
N LYS A 201 10.08 -5.40 -16.73
CA LYS A 201 11.50 -5.02 -16.81
C LYS A 201 12.06 -4.90 -15.40
N VAL A 202 13.30 -5.33 -15.21
CA VAL A 202 14.04 -5.10 -13.98
C VAL A 202 15.30 -4.31 -14.30
N ILE A 203 15.58 -3.29 -13.48
CA ILE A 203 16.81 -2.51 -13.49
C ILE A 203 17.51 -2.84 -12.16
N GLU A 204 18.69 -3.45 -12.24
CA GLU A 204 19.48 -3.89 -11.09
C GLU A 204 20.66 -2.93 -10.83
N GLY A 205 21.26 -3.03 -9.65
CA GLY A 205 22.50 -2.31 -9.30
C GLY A 205 22.29 -0.83 -9.01
N ILE A 206 21.10 -0.43 -8.56
CA ILE A 206 20.81 0.93 -8.11
C ILE A 206 21.53 1.16 -6.79
N SER A 207 22.54 2.04 -6.79
CA SER A 207 23.24 2.39 -5.56
C SER A 207 22.41 3.34 -4.69
N ALA A 208 22.78 3.45 -3.42
CA ALA A 208 22.09 4.32 -2.48
C ALA A 208 22.15 5.81 -2.90
N GLU A 209 23.22 6.22 -3.57
CA GLU A 209 23.43 7.59 -4.09
C GLU A 209 22.46 7.91 -5.22
N SER A 210 22.10 6.93 -6.04
CA SER A 210 21.22 7.10 -7.21
C SER A 210 19.73 6.99 -6.89
N ILE A 211 19.33 6.75 -5.64
CA ILE A 211 17.91 6.61 -5.27
C ILE A 211 17.13 7.88 -5.66
N SER A 212 17.66 9.07 -5.37
CA SER A 212 16.97 10.33 -5.72
C SER A 212 16.75 10.44 -7.23
N ASP A 213 17.78 10.17 -8.02
CA ASP A 213 17.71 10.21 -9.48
C ASP A 213 16.69 9.20 -10.02
N VAL A 214 16.64 7.98 -9.45
CA VAL A 214 15.66 6.96 -9.82
C VAL A 214 14.24 7.42 -9.50
N LEU A 215 14.03 8.03 -8.33
CA LEU A 215 12.72 8.54 -7.93
C LEU A 215 12.25 9.68 -8.86
N GLU A 216 13.14 10.60 -9.22
CA GLU A 216 12.83 11.67 -10.16
C GLU A 216 12.54 11.14 -11.57
N GLN A 217 13.42 10.28 -12.09
CA GLN A 217 13.34 9.78 -13.47
C GLN A 217 12.14 8.85 -13.70
N HIS A 218 11.78 8.02 -12.72
CA HIS A 218 10.80 6.96 -12.92
C HIS A 218 9.47 7.18 -12.21
N PHE A 219 9.45 7.91 -11.10
CA PHE A 219 8.23 8.13 -10.30
C PHE A 219 7.63 9.53 -10.47
N GLU A 220 8.16 10.33 -11.40
CA GLU A 220 7.69 11.69 -11.71
C GLU A 220 7.66 12.62 -10.49
N LEU A 221 8.48 12.33 -9.48
CA LEU A 221 8.63 13.16 -8.30
C LEU A 221 9.52 14.34 -8.63
N SER A 222 9.07 15.56 -8.33
CA SER A 222 9.90 16.74 -8.54
C SER A 222 11.08 16.76 -7.57
N HIS A 223 12.23 17.23 -8.05
CA HIS A 223 13.43 17.40 -7.25
C HIS A 223 13.20 18.23 -5.96
N GLN A 224 12.22 19.14 -5.95
CA GLN A 224 11.84 19.93 -4.77
C GLN A 224 11.20 19.11 -3.65
N VAL A 225 10.50 18.03 -4.01
CA VAL A 225 9.90 17.09 -3.04
C VAL A 225 10.96 16.15 -2.47
N LEU A 226 11.97 15.82 -3.28
CA LEU A 226 13.13 14.98 -2.88
C LEU A 226 14.18 15.74 -2.07
N LEU A 227 14.18 17.08 -2.08
CA LEU A 227 15.06 17.96 -1.27
C LEU A 227 14.74 17.97 0.24
N THR A 228 13.85 17.09 0.70
CA THR A 228 13.71 16.86 2.12
C THR A 228 14.96 16.21 2.69
N LYS A 229 15.21 16.40 4.00
CA LYS A 229 16.43 15.96 4.71
C LYS A 229 16.88 14.53 4.38
N ALA A 230 15.96 13.70 3.89
CA ALA A 230 16.10 12.30 3.58
C ALA A 230 17.04 11.93 2.40
N LEU A 231 17.28 12.81 1.42
CA LEU A 231 18.02 12.43 0.20
C LEU A 231 19.12 13.41 -0.23
N SER A 232 19.33 14.53 0.46
CA SER A 232 20.44 15.43 0.13
C SER A 232 21.79 14.85 0.57
N SER A 233 22.78 14.95 -0.33
CA SER A 233 24.16 14.49 -0.11
C SER A 233 24.84 15.12 1.11
N GLU A 234 24.37 16.29 1.55
CA GLU A 234 24.93 17.04 2.68
C GLU A 234 24.65 16.40 4.06
N TYR A 235 23.59 15.59 4.21
CA TYR A 235 23.28 14.93 5.50
C TYR A 235 24.03 13.61 5.71
N ARG A 236 24.61 13.02 4.65
CA ARG A 236 25.41 11.79 4.73
C ARG A 236 26.78 11.99 5.38
N LEU A 237 27.24 13.24 5.53
CA LEU A 237 28.55 13.59 6.10
C LEU A 237 28.53 13.79 7.63
N GLN A 238 27.42 13.52 8.32
CA GLN A 238 27.32 13.64 9.78
C GLN A 238 27.10 12.31 10.51
N ALA A 239 27.17 11.17 9.81
CA ALA A 239 26.95 9.83 10.39
C ALA A 239 28.20 8.93 10.37
N ASP A 240 29.38 9.48 10.10
CA ASP A 240 30.69 8.82 10.26
C ASP A 240 31.42 9.33 11.51
#